data_AF-A0A239GJU6-F1
#
_entry.id   AF-A0A239GJU6-F1
#
_cell.length_a   1.000
_cell.length_b   1.000
_cell.length_c   1.000
_cell.angle_alpha   90.00
_cell.angle_beta   90.00
_cell.angle_gamma   90.00
#
_symmetry.space_group_name_H-M   'P 1'
#
loop_
_entity.id
_entity.type
_entity.pdbx_description
1 polymer ?
#
loop_
_entity_poly.entity_id
_entity_poly.type
_entity_poly.pdbx_seq_one_letter_code
_entity_poly.pdbx_strand_id
1 'polypeptide(L)'
;MIDKKINRKLDVSFNRKNYVLEPGDEYFPNGIFKFHITKLIEFIDKFPEKFQIVEIDVNEYHKYFCNEDMNSDYIKAADLKRPVILAEIAPDRLHHGYPSISNDYYSRGYNLIDGHHRLAKAKQEGQEHLKAYVIPMEQHIDFMYEGFDAYVEYWNSKLV
;
A
#
# COMPACT_ATOMS: atom_id res chain seq x y z
N MET A 1 20.60 -20.76 15.70
CA MET A 1 19.25 -20.99 15.12
C MET A 1 19.34 -20.61 13.67
N ILE A 2 19.03 -21.51 12.74
CA ILE A 2 19.07 -21.20 11.31
C ILE A 2 17.81 -20.36 11.04
N ASP A 3 17.98 -19.06 10.78
CA ASP A 3 16.91 -18.24 10.23
C ASP A 3 16.47 -18.91 8.93
N LYS A 4 15.29 -19.54 8.95
CA LYS A 4 14.64 -20.03 7.74
C LYS A 4 14.39 -18.77 6.91
N LYS A 5 15.23 -18.55 5.88
CA LYS A 5 15.02 -17.50 4.89
C LYS A 5 13.63 -17.74 4.29
N ILE A 6 12.66 -16.90 4.66
CA ILE A 6 11.30 -17.01 4.13
C ILE A 6 11.40 -16.75 2.63
N ASN A 7 10.98 -17.74 1.83
CA ASN A 7 10.93 -17.56 0.38
C ASN A 7 9.76 -16.61 0.06
N ARG A 8 10.10 -15.41 -0.42
CA ARG A 8 9.14 -14.36 -0.79
C ARG A 8 8.75 -14.38 -2.27
N LYS A 9 9.29 -15.34 -3.05
CA LYS A 9 9.00 -15.40 -4.49
C LYS A 9 7.51 -15.61 -4.73
N LEU A 10 7.00 -14.85 -5.69
CA LEU A 10 5.61 -14.90 -6.13
C LEU A 10 5.42 -16.03 -7.15
N ASP A 11 4.27 -16.69 -7.06
CA ASP A 11 3.87 -17.75 -7.97
C ASP A 11 2.55 -17.36 -8.65
N VAL A 12 2.58 -17.35 -9.98
CA VAL A 12 1.45 -16.97 -10.82
C VAL A 12 0.23 -17.89 -10.65
N SER A 13 0.45 -19.15 -10.27
CA SER A 13 -0.61 -20.18 -10.20
C SER A 13 -1.50 -20.06 -8.97
N PHE A 14 -1.03 -19.46 -7.89
CA PHE A 14 -1.76 -19.36 -6.62
C PHE A 14 -2.50 -18.02 -6.45
N ASN A 15 -1.98 -16.95 -7.04
CA ASN A 15 -2.35 -15.58 -6.65
C ASN A 15 -3.26 -14.85 -7.66
N ARG A 16 -3.56 -15.45 -8.82
CA ARG A 16 -4.30 -14.76 -9.87
C ARG A 16 -5.80 -14.80 -9.62
N LYS A 17 -6.36 -13.67 -9.17
CA LYS A 17 -7.82 -13.42 -9.17
C LYS A 17 -8.21 -12.64 -10.41
N ASN A 18 -9.29 -13.07 -11.07
CA ASN A 18 -9.82 -12.39 -12.25
C ASN A 18 -10.82 -11.32 -11.81
N TYR A 19 -10.33 -10.23 -11.23
CA TYR A 19 -11.19 -9.09 -10.94
C TYR A 19 -11.53 -8.30 -12.20
N VAL A 20 -12.78 -7.85 -12.29
CA VAL A 20 -13.27 -6.91 -13.30
C VAL A 20 -13.57 -5.61 -12.56
N LEU A 21 -13.14 -4.48 -13.12
CA LEU A 21 -13.41 -3.17 -12.53
C LEU A 21 -14.84 -2.75 -12.90
N GLU A 22 -15.69 -2.53 -11.90
CA GLU A 22 -17.05 -2.05 -12.10
C GLU A 22 -17.15 -0.53 -11.93
N PRO A 23 -18.19 0.14 -12.48
CA PRO A 23 -18.41 1.55 -12.26
C PRO A 23 -18.51 1.89 -10.76
N GLY A 24 -17.63 2.77 -10.30
CA GLY A 24 -17.55 3.18 -8.89
C GLY A 24 -16.47 2.46 -8.09
N ASP A 25 -15.80 1.45 -8.66
CA ASP A 25 -14.67 0.82 -8.00
C ASP A 25 -13.45 1.73 -7.94
N GLU A 26 -12.80 1.72 -6.78
CA GLU A 26 -11.52 2.37 -6.58
C GLU A 26 -10.38 1.43 -7.01
N TYR A 27 -9.40 2.00 -7.70
CA TYR A 27 -8.19 1.31 -8.10
C TYR A 27 -6.97 2.20 -7.99
N PHE A 28 -5.80 1.58 -7.83
CA PHE A 28 -4.51 2.25 -7.77
C PHE A 28 -3.63 1.82 -8.95
N PRO A 29 -3.23 2.75 -9.83
CA PRO A 29 -2.27 2.48 -10.90
C PRO A 29 -0.83 2.74 -10.43
N ASN A 30 0.06 1.78 -10.67
CA ASN A 30 1.51 1.93 -10.56
C ASN A 30 2.17 1.53 -11.90
N GLY A 31 2.17 2.46 -12.85
CA GLY A 31 2.54 2.17 -14.23
C GLY A 31 1.57 1.17 -14.87
N ILE A 32 2.10 0.04 -15.36
CA ILE A 32 1.29 -1.04 -15.95
C ILE A 32 0.63 -1.95 -14.90
N PHE A 33 0.99 -1.81 -13.63
CA PHE A 33 0.42 -2.61 -12.54
C PHE A 33 -0.80 -1.90 -11.98
N LYS A 34 -1.97 -2.53 -12.05
CA LYS A 34 -3.21 -1.93 -11.54
C LYS A 34 -3.84 -2.81 -10.46
N PHE A 35 -4.10 -2.20 -9.31
CA PHE A 35 -4.59 -2.86 -8.10
C PHE A 35 -6.02 -2.40 -7.79
N HIS A 36 -6.88 -3.34 -7.45
CA HIS A 36 -8.27 -3.12 -7.11
C HIS A 36 -8.41 -2.79 -5.63
N ILE A 37 -8.56 -1.50 -5.32
CA ILE A 37 -8.57 -1.00 -3.94
C ILE A 37 -9.88 -1.38 -3.24
N THR A 38 -11.03 -1.33 -3.91
CA THR A 38 -12.29 -1.79 -3.32
C THR A 38 -12.18 -3.22 -2.78
N LYS A 39 -11.68 -4.16 -3.59
CA LYS A 39 -11.55 -5.58 -3.20
C LYS A 39 -10.52 -5.80 -2.10
N LEU A 40 -9.45 -5.02 -2.09
CA LEU A 40 -8.49 -5.03 -0.98
C LEU A 40 -9.16 -4.57 0.32
N ILE A 41 -9.91 -3.47 0.30
CA ILE A 41 -10.62 -2.94 1.46
C ILE A 41 -11.67 -3.95 1.96
N GLU A 42 -12.49 -4.51 1.06
CA GLU A 42 -13.48 -5.55 1.41
C GLU A 42 -12.82 -6.74 2.12
N PHE A 43 -11.64 -7.15 1.66
CA PHE A 43 -10.91 -8.26 2.25
C PHE A 43 -10.28 -7.91 3.60
N ILE A 44 -9.73 -6.70 3.75
CA ILE A 44 -9.22 -6.18 5.03
C ILE A 44 -10.36 -6.10 6.05
N ASP A 45 -11.51 -5.55 5.67
CA ASP A 45 -12.67 -5.40 6.56
C ASP A 45 -13.19 -6.77 7.03
N LYS A 46 -13.07 -7.81 6.19
CA LYS A 46 -13.48 -9.18 6.51
C LYS A 46 -12.45 -9.96 7.34
N PHE A 47 -11.16 -9.69 7.16
CA PHE A 47 -10.05 -10.42 7.78
C PHE A 47 -8.95 -9.49 8.30
N PRO A 48 -9.26 -8.52 9.18
CA PRO A 48 -8.29 -7.52 9.61
C PRO A 48 -7.10 -8.14 10.37
N GLU A 49 -7.30 -9.29 11.01
CA GLU A 49 -6.27 -10.03 11.75
C GLU A 49 -5.14 -10.59 10.87
N LYS A 50 -5.32 -10.64 9.54
CA LYS A 50 -4.30 -11.09 8.59
C LYS A 50 -3.27 -10.01 8.27
N PHE A 51 -3.53 -8.77 8.67
CA PHE A 51 -2.74 -7.61 8.31
C PHE A 51 -2.08 -7.02 9.54
N GLN A 52 -0.83 -6.64 9.39
CA GLN A 52 -0.14 -5.87 10.41
C GLN A 52 -0.69 -4.44 10.41
N ILE A 53 -0.96 -3.91 11.61
CA ILE A 53 -1.29 -2.51 11.82
C ILE A 53 -0.11 -1.82 12.49
N VAL A 54 0.25 -0.65 11.98
CA VAL A 54 1.32 0.19 12.53
C VAL A 54 0.85 1.63 12.66
N GLU A 55 1.58 2.42 13.43
CA GLU A 55 1.45 3.88 13.44
C GLU A 55 2.47 4.49 12.48
N ILE A 56 2.02 5.45 11.67
CA ILE A 56 2.85 6.20 10.73
C ILE A 56 2.87 7.68 11.12
N ASP A 57 3.99 8.34 10.87
CA ASP A 57 4.11 9.80 11.09
C ASP A 57 3.32 10.55 10.02
N VAL A 58 2.38 11.37 10.47
CA VAL A 58 1.48 12.13 9.59
C VAL A 58 2.25 13.18 8.79
N ASN A 59 3.23 13.85 9.40
CA ASN A 59 3.98 14.92 8.73
C ASN A 59 4.85 14.38 7.61
N GLU A 60 5.49 13.24 7.84
CA GLU A 60 6.38 12.60 6.88
C GLU A 60 5.60 12.09 5.67
N TYR A 61 4.53 11.34 5.90
CA TYR A 61 3.72 10.82 4.80
C TYR A 61 2.98 11.93 4.05
N HIS A 62 2.52 12.98 4.73
CA HIS A 62 1.83 14.09 4.06
C HIS A 62 2.72 14.77 3.02
N LYS A 63 4.03 14.91 3.26
CA LYS A 63 4.98 15.51 2.29
C LYS A 63 5.03 14.76 0.96
N TYR A 64 4.89 13.42 1.00
CA TYR A 64 5.08 12.57 -0.17
C TYR A 64 3.77 12.23 -0.89
N PHE A 65 2.65 12.22 -0.18
CA PHE A 65 1.40 11.65 -0.70
C PHE A 65 0.23 12.64 -0.79
N CYS A 66 0.30 13.79 -0.12
CA CYS A 66 -0.75 14.81 -0.20
C CYS A 66 -0.31 15.98 -1.08
N ASN A 67 -1.26 16.56 -1.81
CA ASN A 67 -1.05 17.78 -2.60
C ASN A 67 -2.11 18.84 -2.24
N GLU A 68 -1.89 20.08 -2.67
CA GLU A 68 -2.75 21.23 -2.33
C GLU A 68 -4.11 21.19 -3.03
N ASP A 69 -4.24 20.43 -4.13
CA ASP A 69 -5.45 20.34 -4.96
C ASP A 69 -6.48 19.31 -4.46
N MET A 70 -6.23 18.70 -3.30
CA MET A 70 -7.15 17.71 -2.72
C MET A 70 -8.50 18.34 -2.35
N ASN A 71 -9.59 17.61 -2.64
CA ASN A 71 -10.94 18.10 -2.40
C ASN A 71 -11.21 18.28 -0.89
N SER A 72 -11.49 19.52 -0.47
CA SER A 72 -11.73 19.87 0.93
C SER A 72 -12.93 19.14 1.56
N ASP A 73 -13.99 18.89 0.79
CA ASP A 73 -15.19 18.21 1.32
C ASP A 73 -14.90 16.73 1.59
N TYR A 74 -14.11 16.08 0.73
CA TYR A 74 -13.65 14.71 0.98
C TYR A 74 -12.67 14.62 2.14
N ILE A 75 -11.81 15.62 2.31
CA ILE A 75 -10.95 15.71 3.50
C ILE A 75 -11.82 15.79 4.76
N LYS A 76 -12.80 16.72 4.81
CA LYS A 76 -13.69 16.87 5.99
C LYS A 76 -14.48 15.60 6.28
N ALA A 77 -14.98 14.93 5.25
CA ALA A 77 -15.77 13.71 5.37
C ALA A 77 -14.94 12.46 5.76
N ALA A 78 -13.61 12.50 5.63
CA ALA A 78 -12.76 11.35 5.87
C ALA A 78 -12.85 10.83 7.32
N ASP A 79 -12.92 9.51 7.49
CA ASP A 79 -12.98 8.87 8.81
C ASP A 79 -11.59 8.47 9.31
N LEU A 80 -11.07 9.17 10.31
CA LEU A 80 -9.75 8.90 10.91
C LEU A 80 -9.72 7.62 11.75
N LYS A 81 -10.87 7.01 12.07
CA LYS A 81 -10.91 5.71 12.76
C LYS A 81 -10.49 4.57 11.85
N ARG A 82 -10.62 4.74 10.52
CA ARG A 82 -10.21 3.73 9.54
C ARG A 82 -8.71 3.88 9.22
N PRO A 83 -7.88 2.84 9.44
CA PRO A 83 -6.47 2.89 9.07
C PRO A 83 -6.26 3.12 7.58
N VAL A 84 -5.23 3.89 7.22
CA VAL A 84 -4.80 4.03 5.82
C VAL A 84 -4.12 2.76 5.32
N ILE A 85 -3.82 2.66 4.02
CA ILE A 85 -3.23 1.44 3.44
C ILE A 85 -1.86 1.75 2.84
N LEU A 86 -0.84 1.07 3.37
CA LEU A 86 0.50 1.03 2.81
C LEU A 86 0.73 -0.28 2.07
N ALA A 87 1.16 -0.24 0.82
CA ALA A 87 1.54 -1.44 0.06
C ALA A 87 3.01 -1.41 -0.37
N GLU A 88 3.67 -2.56 -0.27
CA GLU A 88 5.05 -2.77 -0.72
C GLU A 88 5.11 -2.82 -2.25
N ILE A 89 5.25 -1.67 -2.90
CA ILE A 89 5.13 -1.56 -4.36
C ILE A 89 6.38 -1.02 -5.05
N ALA A 90 7.41 -0.62 -4.29
CA ALA A 90 8.64 -0.03 -4.80
C ALA A 90 9.88 -0.76 -4.26
N PRO A 91 10.15 -2.01 -4.70
CA PRO A 91 11.29 -2.81 -4.23
C PRO A 91 12.64 -2.14 -4.51
N ASP A 92 12.68 -1.37 -5.59
CA ASP A 92 13.85 -0.65 -6.05
C ASP A 92 14.18 0.57 -5.18
N ARG A 93 13.26 1.05 -4.32
CA ARG A 93 13.52 2.22 -3.47
C ARG A 93 14.76 2.05 -2.58
N LEU A 94 14.96 0.82 -2.08
CA LEU A 94 16.14 0.46 -1.30
C LEU A 94 17.45 0.53 -2.11
N HIS A 95 17.38 0.32 -3.42
CA HIS A 95 18.53 0.21 -4.31
C HIS A 95 18.83 1.50 -5.08
N HIS A 96 17.87 2.41 -5.21
CA HIS A 96 17.95 3.62 -6.03
C HIS A 96 18.23 4.91 -5.23
N GLY A 97 19.06 4.82 -4.19
CA GLY A 97 19.64 6.01 -3.55
C GLY A 97 18.83 6.63 -2.41
N TYR A 98 17.93 5.89 -1.77
CA TYR A 98 17.44 6.31 -0.45
C TYR A 98 18.63 6.23 0.53
N PRO A 99 19.07 7.35 1.13
CA PRO A 99 20.41 7.48 1.73
C PRO A 99 20.63 6.59 2.97
N SER A 100 19.55 6.11 3.57
CA SER A 100 19.54 5.15 4.67
C SER A 100 18.17 4.50 4.78
N ILE A 101 18.11 3.20 5.11
CA ILE A 101 16.87 2.60 5.60
C ILE A 101 16.61 3.19 6.98
N SER A 102 15.65 4.10 7.09
CA SER A 102 15.10 4.55 8.36
C SER A 102 14.05 3.54 8.85
N ASN A 103 13.58 3.70 10.09
CA ASN A 103 12.59 2.79 10.67
C ASN A 103 11.18 2.93 10.04
N ASP A 104 10.97 3.88 9.14
CA ASP A 104 9.68 4.07 8.46
C ASP A 104 9.49 3.12 7.27
N TYR A 105 8.22 2.83 6.97
CA TYR A 105 7.84 1.94 5.87
C TYR A 105 8.10 2.56 4.49
N TYR A 106 8.09 3.89 4.37
CA TYR A 106 8.31 4.54 3.09
C TYR A 106 9.70 4.25 2.56
N SER A 107 10.76 4.41 3.37
CA SER A 107 12.14 4.07 2.98
C SER A 107 12.30 2.60 2.53
N ARG A 108 11.46 1.70 3.06
CA ARG A 108 11.43 0.25 2.75
C ARG A 108 10.64 -0.13 1.49
N GLY A 109 10.18 0.86 0.71
CA GLY A 109 9.46 0.61 -0.54
C GLY A 109 7.94 0.49 -0.40
N TYR A 110 7.37 0.90 0.74
CA TYR A 110 5.92 0.95 0.92
C TYR A 110 5.37 2.32 0.55
N ASN A 111 4.25 2.35 -0.18
CA ASN A 111 3.54 3.58 -0.52
C ASN A 111 2.14 3.60 0.07
N LEU A 112 1.66 4.80 0.36
CA LEU A 112 0.24 5.03 0.58
C LEU A 112 -0.50 4.78 -0.73
N ILE A 113 -1.37 3.77 -0.74
CA ILE A 113 -2.21 3.42 -1.90
C ILE A 113 -3.68 3.76 -1.68
N ASP A 114 -4.08 3.93 -0.42
CA ASP A 114 -5.42 4.39 -0.02
C ASP A 114 -5.33 5.16 1.31
N GLY A 115 -6.21 6.15 1.48
CA GLY A 115 -6.30 6.96 2.68
C GLY A 115 -5.69 8.36 2.60
N HIS A 116 -5.39 8.86 1.39
CA HIS A 116 -4.87 10.21 1.16
C HIS A 116 -5.68 11.30 1.88
N HIS A 117 -7.01 11.30 1.73
CA HIS A 117 -7.88 12.28 2.41
C HIS A 117 -7.85 12.14 3.95
N ARG A 118 -7.70 10.92 4.47
CA ARG A 118 -7.56 10.67 5.92
C ARG A 118 -6.23 11.22 6.44
N LEU A 119 -5.15 11.03 5.71
CA LEU A 119 -3.84 11.61 6.03
C LEU A 119 -3.88 13.15 6.02
N ALA A 120 -4.49 13.75 5.00
CA ALA A 120 -4.67 15.19 4.91
C ALA A 120 -5.52 15.73 6.08
N LYS A 121 -6.62 15.05 6.44
CA LYS A 121 -7.45 15.42 7.58
C LYS A 121 -6.69 15.31 8.90
N ALA A 122 -5.96 14.22 9.12
CA ALA A 122 -5.13 14.03 10.31
C ALA A 122 -4.12 15.17 10.47
N LYS A 123 -3.50 15.62 9.37
CA LYS A 123 -2.62 16.79 9.35
C LYS A 123 -3.34 18.08 9.71
N GLN A 124 -4.54 18.32 9.18
CA GLN A 124 -5.35 19.51 9.50
C GLN A 124 -5.78 19.54 10.98
N GLU A 125 -6.07 18.37 11.56
CA GLU A 125 -6.45 18.23 12.97
C GLU A 125 -5.25 18.18 13.94
N GLY A 126 -4.02 18.29 13.43
CA GLY A 126 -2.81 18.29 14.25
C GLY A 126 -2.46 16.93 14.85
N GLN A 127 -2.94 15.83 14.28
CA GLN A 127 -2.53 14.48 14.70
C GLN A 127 -1.09 14.19 14.26
N GLU A 128 -0.28 13.69 15.18
CA GLU A 128 1.11 13.31 14.88
C GLU A 128 1.20 11.94 14.20
N HIS A 129 0.30 11.02 14.56
CA HIS A 129 0.33 9.64 14.11
C HIS A 129 -1.02 9.17 13.56
N LEU A 130 -0.98 8.29 12.57
CA LEU A 130 -2.18 7.64 12.02
C LEU A 130 -1.96 6.13 11.91
N LYS A 131 -3.01 5.33 12.09
CA LYS A 131 -2.94 3.89 11.89
C LYS A 131 -2.87 3.55 10.41
N ALA A 132 -2.05 2.57 10.06
CA ALA A 132 -1.94 2.05 8.71
C ALA A 132 -1.93 0.51 8.70
N TYR A 133 -2.66 -0.08 7.76
CA TYR A 133 -2.44 -1.46 7.36
C TYR A 133 -1.19 -1.54 6.48
N VAL A 134 -0.32 -2.51 6.77
CA VAL A 134 0.87 -2.80 5.99
C VAL A 134 0.61 -4.04 5.14
N ILE A 135 0.61 -3.88 3.83
CA ILE A 135 0.32 -4.94 2.87
C ILE A 135 1.61 -5.28 2.11
N PRO A 136 2.26 -6.41 2.42
CA PRO A 136 3.44 -6.86 1.68
C PRO A 136 3.05 -7.37 0.28
N MET A 137 4.06 -7.51 -0.59
CA MET A 137 3.83 -7.84 -2.00
C MET A 137 3.08 -9.17 -2.19
N GLU A 138 3.35 -10.16 -1.33
CA GLU A 138 2.70 -11.47 -1.35
C GLU A 138 1.21 -11.41 -1.04
N GLN A 139 0.75 -10.35 -0.37
CA GLN A 139 -0.66 -10.17 -0.03
C GLN A 139 -1.39 -9.25 -1.01
N HIS A 140 -0.76 -8.19 -1.51
CA HIS A 140 -1.49 -7.25 -2.37
C HIS A 140 -1.55 -7.69 -3.85
N ILE A 141 -0.68 -8.60 -4.28
CA ILE A 141 -0.74 -9.21 -5.64
C ILE A 141 -2.12 -9.83 -5.91
N ASP A 142 -2.75 -10.39 -4.88
CA ASP A 142 -4.08 -11.00 -4.93
C ASP A 142 -5.16 -10.05 -5.41
N PHE A 143 -4.92 -8.73 -5.36
CA PHE A 143 -5.87 -7.68 -5.73
C PHE A 143 -5.49 -6.99 -7.04
N MET A 144 -4.55 -7.53 -7.79
CA MET A 144 -4.27 -7.04 -9.14
C MET A 144 -5.38 -7.43 -10.12
N TYR A 145 -5.67 -6.53 -11.07
CA TYR A 145 -6.54 -6.83 -12.21
C TYR A 145 -5.84 -6.61 -13.57
N GLU A 146 -4.67 -5.96 -13.59
CA GLU A 146 -3.88 -5.75 -14.80
C GLU A 146 -2.37 -5.77 -14.49
N GLY A 147 -1.55 -6.31 -15.41
CA GLY A 147 -0.09 -6.33 -15.30
C GLY A 147 0.50 -7.46 -14.45
N PHE A 148 -0.30 -8.48 -14.10
CA PHE A 148 0.04 -9.55 -13.15
C PHE A 148 1.31 -10.32 -13.52
N ASP A 149 1.44 -10.81 -14.76
CA ASP A 149 2.58 -11.64 -15.16
C ASP A 149 3.89 -10.83 -15.10
N ALA A 150 3.87 -9.58 -15.60
CA ALA A 150 4.98 -8.66 -15.51
C ALA A 150 5.32 -8.27 -14.06
N TYR A 151 4.32 -8.20 -13.18
CA TYR A 151 4.52 -7.92 -11.76
C TYR A 151 5.24 -9.07 -11.05
N VAL A 152 4.85 -10.33 -11.32
CA VAL A 152 5.53 -11.50 -10.78
C VAL A 152 6.98 -11.56 -11.26
N GLU A 153 7.21 -11.36 -12.57
CA GLU A 153 8.56 -11.32 -13.13
C GLU A 153 9.40 -10.19 -12.50
N TYR A 154 8.83 -8.99 -12.44
CA TYR A 154 9.48 -7.82 -11.84
C TYR A 154 9.92 -8.11 -10.41
N TRP A 155 9.01 -8.52 -9.52
CA TRP A 155 9.34 -8.80 -8.13
C TRP A 155 10.32 -9.97 -7.96
N ASN A 156 10.10 -11.07 -8.68
CA ASN A 156 10.99 -12.23 -8.59
C ASN A 156 12.40 -11.93 -9.07
N SER A 157 12.59 -10.95 -9.96
CA SER A 157 13.92 -10.47 -10.37
C SER A 157 14.64 -9.64 -9.30
N LYS A 158 13.89 -9.06 -8.33
CA LYS A 158 14.43 -8.22 -7.25
C LYS A 158 14.63 -8.97 -5.93
N LEU A 159 14.02 -10.13 -5.79
CA LEU A 159 14.15 -10.98 -4.60
C LEU A 159 15.38 -11.90 -4.72
N VAL A 160 16.31 -11.78 -3.76
CA VAL A 160 17.57 -12.54 -3.69
C VAL A 160 17.44 -13.83 -2.88
#